data_AF-A0A1V5L6L3-F1
#
_entry.id   AF-A0A1V5L6L3-F1
#
_cell.length_a   1.000
_cell.length_b   1.000
_cell.length_c   1.000
_cell.angle_alpha   90.00
_cell.angle_beta   90.00
_cell.angle_gamma   90.00
#
_symmetry.space_group_name_H-M   'P 1'
#
loop_
_entity.id
_entity.type
_entity.pdbx_description
1 polymer ?
#
loop_
_entity_poly.entity_id
_entity_poly.type
_entity_poly.pdbx_seq_one_letter_code
_entity_poly.pdbx_strand_id
1 'polypeptide(L)'
;MQSEALKFETKRKHLQSFIDRFRYKASKAKQAQSRIKMLEKLGDAPTLPKDFSISFDFPSPLPLPPPLLTLSKANAGYGEKVIIRNINLRLDQDDRIAIIGANGNGKSTLAKVLSDNLQLLSGEMDKSNKLKVAYFAQHMIEFLDVEKTPYEILSSLMPKAKETEVRNHLGRFGLQAEKAVTLVKNLSGGEKARLELSIITKDAPHILILDEPTNHLDIDSREALTEALNNYEGAVILITHDLSMIELVSDRLWLVENGSCKEFEGSIDDYKEIILNRNDDEEKKEKVKKEVKIKPKSLPKNTISKVEKEIEELEKLKTMLEEKLSISYNDKIQAEYANTIEKLNELEEKWLTLNGA
;
A
#
# COMPACT_ATOMS: atom_id res chain seq x y z
N MET A 1 -21.34 20.14 -13.74
CA MET A 1 -20.57 20.57 -14.95
C MET A 1 -19.12 20.89 -14.62
N GLN A 2 -18.80 21.80 -13.69
CA GLN A 2 -17.40 22.19 -13.44
C GLN A 2 -16.53 21.10 -12.79
N SER A 3 -17.05 20.29 -11.86
CA SER A 3 -16.27 19.29 -11.09
C SER A 3 -15.62 18.19 -11.97
N GLU A 4 -16.34 17.52 -12.86
CA GLU A 4 -15.76 16.45 -13.69
C GLU A 4 -14.84 16.94 -14.79
N ALA A 5 -15.17 18.07 -15.42
CA ALA A 5 -14.26 18.72 -16.35
C ALA A 5 -12.96 19.10 -15.64
N LEU A 6 -13.05 19.61 -14.41
CA LEU A 6 -11.89 19.90 -13.55
C LEU A 6 -11.11 18.61 -13.23
N LYS A 7 -11.78 17.51 -12.85
CA LYS A 7 -11.16 16.20 -12.55
C LYS A 7 -10.43 15.59 -13.75
N PHE A 8 -11.08 15.60 -14.91
CA PHE A 8 -10.49 15.16 -16.18
C PHE A 8 -9.30 16.04 -16.55
N GLU A 9 -9.43 17.36 -16.41
CA GLU A 9 -8.34 18.30 -16.59
C GLU A 9 -7.19 18.09 -15.58
N THR A 10 -7.46 17.79 -14.31
CA THR A 10 -6.43 17.53 -13.29
C THR A 10 -5.64 16.27 -13.62
N LYS A 11 -6.32 15.19 -13.97
CA LYS A 11 -5.69 13.92 -14.40
C LYS A 11 -4.85 14.12 -15.66
N ARG A 12 -5.38 14.87 -16.64
CA ARG A 12 -4.68 15.23 -17.88
C ARG A 12 -3.47 16.13 -17.60
N LYS A 13 -3.62 17.17 -16.77
CA LYS A 13 -2.55 18.08 -16.34
C LYS A 13 -1.44 17.35 -15.59
N HIS A 14 -1.79 16.38 -14.74
CA HIS A 14 -0.79 15.58 -14.02
C HIS A 14 0.04 14.73 -14.98
N LEU A 15 -0.62 13.93 -15.84
CA LEU A 15 0.04 13.14 -16.88
C LEU A 15 0.92 14.02 -17.79
N GLN A 16 0.41 15.19 -18.17
CA GLN A 16 1.15 16.17 -18.97
C GLN A 16 2.35 16.75 -18.21
N SER A 17 2.22 17.11 -16.93
CA SER A 17 3.30 17.69 -16.12
C SER A 17 4.46 16.70 -15.89
N PHE A 18 4.17 15.40 -15.85
CA PHE A 18 5.19 14.35 -15.80
C PHE A 18 5.90 14.23 -17.15
N ILE A 19 5.15 14.21 -18.26
CA ILE A 19 5.72 14.22 -19.61
C ILE A 19 6.64 15.44 -19.74
N ASP A 20 6.18 16.64 -19.37
CA ASP A 20 6.95 17.87 -19.50
C ASP A 20 8.22 17.87 -18.64
N ARG A 21 8.17 17.31 -17.41
CA ARG A 21 9.34 17.17 -16.51
C ARG A 21 10.38 16.16 -16.99
N PHE A 22 9.97 15.08 -17.65
CA PHE A 22 10.84 13.93 -17.90
C PHE A 22 11.07 13.56 -19.38
N ARG A 23 10.43 14.25 -20.33
CA ARG A 23 10.56 14.02 -21.79
C ARG A 23 12.00 14.11 -22.32
N TYR A 24 12.90 14.80 -21.61
CA TYR A 24 14.29 15.01 -22.00
C TYR A 24 15.30 14.11 -21.28
N LYS A 25 14.89 13.27 -20.32
CA LYS A 25 15.79 12.33 -19.62
C LYS A 25 15.75 10.94 -20.26
N ALA A 26 16.87 10.52 -20.86
CA ALA A 26 16.98 9.25 -21.57
C ALA A 26 16.61 8.00 -20.73
N SER A 27 16.90 8.01 -19.42
CA SER A 27 16.57 6.91 -18.50
C SER A 27 15.08 6.76 -18.20
N LYS A 28 14.27 7.82 -18.39
CA LYS A 28 12.83 7.84 -18.10
C LYS A 28 11.97 7.81 -19.37
N ALA A 29 12.58 7.62 -20.53
CA ALA A 29 11.92 7.65 -21.83
C ALA A 29 10.79 6.60 -21.98
N LYS A 30 10.99 5.38 -21.49
CA LYS A 30 9.97 4.31 -21.52
C LYS A 30 8.75 4.65 -20.65
N GLN A 31 8.98 5.22 -19.47
CA GLN A 31 7.90 5.65 -18.56
C GLN A 31 7.11 6.80 -19.20
N ALA A 32 7.79 7.79 -19.80
CA ALA A 32 7.12 8.87 -20.51
C ALA A 32 6.29 8.39 -21.72
N GLN A 33 6.75 7.39 -22.47
CA GLN A 33 6.01 6.80 -23.59
C GLN A 33 4.74 6.06 -23.15
N SER A 34 4.80 5.30 -22.06
CA SER A 34 3.61 4.64 -21.48
C SER A 34 2.55 5.67 -21.07
N ARG A 35 2.97 6.81 -20.49
CA ARG A 35 2.10 7.94 -20.13
C ARG A 35 1.44 8.63 -21.31
N ILE A 36 2.19 8.84 -22.40
CA ILE A 36 1.65 9.40 -23.65
C ILE A 36 0.53 8.50 -24.18
N LYS A 37 0.76 7.18 -24.20
CA LYS A 37 -0.25 6.20 -24.63
C LYS A 37 -1.48 6.18 -23.71
N MET A 38 -1.28 6.40 -22.41
CA MET A 38 -2.37 6.54 -21.44
C MET A 38 -3.19 7.81 -21.68
N LEU A 39 -2.52 8.94 -21.97
CA LEU A 39 -3.15 10.21 -22.30
C LEU A 39 -3.99 10.10 -23.58
N GLU A 40 -3.48 9.40 -24.60
CA GLU A 40 -4.19 9.10 -25.85
C GLU A 40 -5.41 8.19 -25.62
N LYS A 41 -5.28 7.18 -24.75
CA LYS A 41 -6.39 6.29 -24.36
C LYS A 41 -7.45 6.98 -23.49
N LEU A 42 -7.08 8.04 -22.76
CA LEU A 42 -8.01 8.77 -21.89
C LEU A 42 -9.15 9.45 -22.67
N GLY A 43 -8.99 9.65 -23.98
CA GLY A 43 -10.03 10.14 -24.89
C GLY A 43 -10.48 11.57 -24.61
N ASP A 44 -11.74 11.89 -24.95
CA ASP A 44 -12.38 13.18 -24.64
C ASP A 44 -13.07 13.15 -23.26
N ALA A 45 -13.37 14.33 -22.73
CA ALA A 45 -14.03 14.47 -21.42
C ALA A 45 -15.36 13.71 -21.36
N PRO A 46 -15.65 12.99 -20.26
CA PRO A 46 -16.92 12.28 -20.11
C PRO A 46 -18.11 13.25 -20.15
N THR A 47 -19.22 12.80 -20.74
CA THR A 47 -20.41 13.62 -21.02
C THR A 47 -21.50 13.53 -19.94
N LEU A 48 -21.30 12.76 -18.87
CA LEU A 48 -22.29 12.57 -17.80
C LEU A 48 -21.63 12.63 -16.42
N PRO A 49 -22.10 13.50 -15.51
CA PRO A 49 -21.69 13.48 -14.11
C PRO A 49 -22.02 12.13 -13.48
N LYS A 50 -21.00 11.39 -13.07
CA LYS A 50 -21.16 10.53 -11.90
C LYS A 50 -21.16 11.44 -10.68
N ASP A 51 -22.28 11.48 -9.97
CA ASP A 51 -22.39 12.15 -8.68
C ASP A 51 -21.52 11.42 -7.65
N PHE A 52 -20.22 11.68 -7.66
CA PHE A 52 -19.32 11.22 -6.60
C PHE A 52 -19.59 12.07 -5.36
N SER A 53 -20.38 11.55 -4.44
CA SER A 53 -20.61 12.15 -3.11
C SER A 53 -19.39 12.07 -2.19
N ILE A 54 -18.35 11.33 -2.59
CA ILE A 54 -17.15 11.05 -1.79
C ILE A 54 -15.97 11.84 -2.35
N SER A 55 -15.33 12.63 -1.49
CA SER A 55 -14.06 13.31 -1.78
C SER A 55 -13.05 13.01 -0.68
N PHE A 56 -11.79 12.93 -1.08
CA PHE A 56 -10.64 12.94 -0.19
C PHE A 56 -9.88 14.23 -0.41
N ASP A 57 -9.55 14.91 0.67
CA ASP A 57 -8.74 16.13 0.62
C ASP A 57 -7.72 16.10 1.75
N PHE A 58 -6.49 15.73 1.42
CA PHE A 58 -5.39 15.60 2.37
C PHE A 58 -4.79 16.98 2.69
N PRO A 59 -4.49 17.30 3.96
CA PRO A 59 -3.80 18.55 4.30
C PRO A 59 -2.35 18.52 3.80
N SER A 60 -1.96 19.51 3.01
CA SER A 60 -0.58 19.64 2.52
C SER A 60 0.40 20.06 3.62
N PRO A 61 1.60 19.44 3.71
CA PRO A 61 2.64 19.82 4.64
C PRO A 61 3.30 21.15 4.25
N LEU A 62 3.90 21.84 5.22
CA LEU A 62 4.85 22.92 4.90
C LEU A 62 6.12 22.29 4.30
N PRO A 63 6.70 22.89 3.24
CA PRO A 63 7.83 22.28 2.57
C PRO A 63 9.09 22.25 3.44
N LEU A 64 9.88 21.18 3.28
CA LEU A 64 11.17 21.00 3.95
C LEU A 64 12.31 21.01 2.91
N PRO A 65 13.53 21.45 3.30
CA PRO A 65 14.69 21.37 2.43
C PRO A 65 14.98 19.91 2.03
N PRO A 66 15.35 19.65 0.76
CA PRO A 66 15.76 18.31 0.33
C PRO A 66 17.15 17.95 0.87
N PRO A 67 17.44 16.66 1.10
CA PRO A 67 16.51 15.53 1.04
C PRO A 67 15.62 15.44 2.29
N LEU A 68 14.42 14.84 2.14
CA LEU A 68 13.58 14.52 3.29
C LEU A 68 14.17 13.40 4.13
N LEU A 69 14.63 12.34 3.45
CA LEU A 69 15.19 11.14 4.06
C LEU A 69 16.21 10.48 3.12
N THR A 70 17.31 10.00 3.67
CA THR A 70 18.28 9.16 2.98
C THR A 70 18.63 7.93 3.79
N LEU A 71 18.78 6.79 3.11
CA LEU A 71 19.29 5.54 3.66
C LEU A 71 20.62 5.23 2.98
N SER A 72 21.65 4.95 3.77
CA SER A 72 22.99 4.64 3.27
C SER A 72 23.50 3.33 3.85
N LYS A 73 23.79 2.36 2.96
CA LYS A 73 24.25 1.01 3.31
C LYS A 73 23.40 0.35 4.41
N ALA A 74 22.11 0.66 4.42
CA ALA A 74 21.22 0.29 5.51
C ALA A 74 20.76 -1.17 5.39
N ASN A 75 20.71 -1.87 6.51
CA ASN A 75 20.18 -3.23 6.60
C ASN A 75 18.97 -3.24 7.53
N ALA A 76 17.87 -3.83 7.06
CA ALA A 76 16.60 -3.89 7.78
C ALA A 76 16.19 -5.34 8.05
N GLY A 77 15.65 -5.59 9.23
CA GLY A 77 15.23 -6.92 9.63
C GLY A 77 14.77 -6.97 11.08
N TYR A 78 14.57 -8.17 11.61
CA TYR A 78 14.02 -8.41 12.94
C TYR A 78 14.98 -9.30 13.74
N GLY A 79 15.35 -8.86 14.94
CA GLY A 79 16.39 -9.52 15.73
C GLY A 79 17.69 -9.64 14.93
N GLU A 80 18.17 -10.86 14.74
CA GLU A 80 19.37 -11.14 13.93
C GLU A 80 19.06 -11.38 12.45
N LYS A 81 17.79 -11.56 12.07
CA LYS A 81 17.39 -11.90 10.71
C LYS A 81 17.31 -10.65 9.84
N VAL A 82 18.28 -10.49 8.95
CA VAL A 82 18.27 -9.44 7.93
C VAL A 82 17.31 -9.81 6.78
N ILE A 83 16.32 -8.97 6.54
CA ILE A 83 15.32 -9.13 5.47
C ILE A 83 15.75 -8.37 4.21
N ILE A 84 16.22 -7.13 4.35
CA ILE A 84 16.67 -6.29 3.23
C ILE A 84 18.07 -5.77 3.52
N ARG A 85 18.97 -5.95 2.56
CA ARG A 85 20.40 -5.64 2.66
C ARG A 85 20.77 -4.46 1.76
N ASN A 86 21.75 -3.69 2.22
CA ASN A 86 22.42 -2.62 1.47
C ASN A 86 21.44 -1.66 0.78
N ILE A 87 20.47 -1.17 1.53
CA ILE A 87 19.50 -0.18 1.08
C ILE A 87 20.22 1.16 0.89
N ASN A 88 20.17 1.69 -0.32
CA ASN A 88 20.70 3.01 -0.67
C ASN A 88 19.60 3.78 -1.39
N LEU A 89 18.84 4.57 -0.65
CA LEU A 89 17.64 5.25 -1.15
C LEU A 89 17.64 6.71 -0.71
N ARG A 90 17.01 7.55 -1.53
CA ARG A 90 16.79 8.97 -1.25
C ARG A 90 15.35 9.32 -1.58
N LEU A 91 14.74 10.05 -0.65
CA LEU A 91 13.39 10.61 -0.75
C LEU A 91 13.44 12.13 -0.70
N ASP A 92 12.80 12.76 -1.67
CA ASP A 92 12.54 14.20 -1.73
C ASP A 92 11.01 14.45 -1.61
N GLN A 93 10.61 15.71 -1.41
CA GLN A 93 9.22 16.04 -1.07
C GLN A 93 8.19 15.74 -2.16
N ASP A 94 8.56 15.90 -3.43
CA ASP A 94 7.64 15.69 -4.55
C ASP A 94 7.65 14.23 -5.04
N ASP A 95 8.34 13.33 -4.35
CA ASP A 95 8.46 11.94 -4.78
C ASP A 95 7.11 11.22 -4.76
N ARG A 96 6.85 10.47 -5.84
CA ARG A 96 5.74 9.53 -5.98
C ARG A 96 6.29 8.16 -6.30
N ILE A 97 6.27 7.27 -5.32
CA ILE A 97 6.99 6.00 -5.39
C ILE A 97 6.03 4.85 -5.17
N ALA A 98 6.10 3.83 -6.02
CA ALA A 98 5.51 2.54 -5.71
C ALA A 98 6.60 1.52 -5.37
N ILE A 99 6.44 0.84 -4.23
CA ILE A 99 7.25 -0.29 -3.82
C ILE A 99 6.63 -1.56 -4.41
N ILE A 100 7.35 -2.19 -5.33
CA ILE A 100 6.94 -3.39 -6.05
C ILE A 100 7.79 -4.59 -5.63
N GLY A 101 7.23 -5.79 -5.77
CA GLY A 101 7.90 -7.05 -5.45
C GLY A 101 6.91 -8.11 -5.00
N ALA A 102 7.35 -9.39 -5.00
CA ALA A 102 6.54 -10.50 -4.52
C ALA A 102 6.18 -10.36 -3.03
N ASN A 103 5.15 -11.09 -2.59
CA ASN A 103 4.78 -11.14 -1.17
C ASN A 103 5.88 -11.86 -0.39
N GLY A 104 6.12 -11.42 0.86
CA GLY A 104 7.23 -11.92 1.67
C GLY A 104 8.62 -11.35 1.35
N ASN A 105 8.81 -10.58 0.26
CA ASN A 105 10.13 -10.00 -0.07
C ASN A 105 10.57 -8.86 0.86
N GLY A 106 9.69 -8.38 1.75
CA GLY A 106 10.03 -7.33 2.72
C GLY A 106 9.48 -5.94 2.42
N LYS A 107 8.51 -5.77 1.51
CA LYS A 107 7.88 -4.45 1.21
C LYS A 107 7.43 -3.69 2.46
N SER A 108 6.65 -4.35 3.32
CA SER A 108 6.21 -3.75 4.59
C SER A 108 7.35 -3.57 5.60
N THR A 109 8.43 -4.36 5.50
CA THR A 109 9.64 -4.13 6.31
C THR A 109 10.33 -2.82 5.91
N LEU A 110 10.41 -2.52 4.61
CA LEU A 110 10.91 -1.25 4.11
C LEU A 110 10.01 -0.07 4.55
N ALA A 111 8.69 -0.20 4.44
CA ALA A 111 7.76 0.82 4.92
C ALA A 111 7.90 1.10 6.42
N LYS A 112 8.07 0.07 7.24
CA LYS A 112 8.30 0.23 8.69
C LYS A 112 9.60 0.97 9.00
N VAL A 113 10.67 0.73 8.24
CA VAL A 113 11.92 1.49 8.37
C VAL A 113 11.70 2.96 8.02
N LEU A 114 11.07 3.24 6.87
CA LEU A 114 10.84 4.60 6.39
C LEU A 114 9.90 5.42 7.29
N SER A 115 9.05 4.74 8.07
CA SER A 115 8.13 5.34 9.04
C SER A 115 8.66 5.34 10.48
N ASP A 116 9.93 5.01 10.72
CA ASP A 116 10.54 4.85 12.04
C ASP A 116 9.92 3.79 12.96
N ASN A 117 9.03 2.95 12.43
CA ASN A 117 8.41 1.84 13.16
C ASN A 117 9.33 0.61 13.25
N LEU A 118 10.49 0.63 12.57
CA LEU A 118 11.52 -0.40 12.65
C LEU A 118 12.91 0.23 12.59
N GLN A 119 13.73 -0.05 13.60
CA GLN A 119 15.12 0.39 13.63
C GLN A 119 15.98 -0.40 12.64
N LEU A 120 16.99 0.26 12.08
CA LEU A 120 17.98 -0.40 11.24
C LEU A 120 18.85 -1.35 12.08
N LEU A 121 19.20 -2.49 11.50
CA LEU A 121 20.19 -3.40 12.08
C LEU A 121 21.62 -2.88 11.91
N SER A 122 21.87 -2.14 10.82
CA SER A 122 23.14 -1.46 10.54
C SER A 122 22.97 -0.47 9.39
N GLY A 123 23.97 0.41 9.21
CA GLY A 123 23.94 1.52 8.26
C GLY A 123 23.28 2.75 8.88
N GLU A 124 22.95 3.74 8.05
CA GLU A 124 22.53 5.06 8.50
C GLU A 124 21.23 5.50 7.81
N MET A 125 20.38 6.17 8.58
CA MET A 125 19.20 6.89 8.10
C MET A 125 19.32 8.35 8.52
N ASP A 126 19.51 9.24 7.55
CA ASP A 126 19.53 10.69 7.78
C ASP A 126 18.22 11.30 7.31
N LYS A 127 17.61 12.16 8.14
CA LYS A 127 16.29 12.75 7.92
C LYS A 127 16.17 14.06 8.66
N SER A 128 15.30 14.95 8.20
CA SER A 128 14.99 16.19 8.91
C SER A 128 14.32 15.92 10.26
N ASN A 129 14.74 16.63 11.31
CA ASN A 129 14.12 16.54 12.65
C ASN A 129 12.64 17.01 12.66
N LYS A 130 12.22 17.77 11.65
CA LYS A 130 10.84 18.23 11.48
C LYS A 130 10.02 17.31 10.58
N LEU A 131 10.64 16.26 10.03
CA LEU A 131 9.97 15.29 9.17
C LEU A 131 8.82 14.64 9.94
N LYS A 132 7.69 14.51 9.25
CA LYS A 132 6.50 13.80 9.74
C LYS A 132 6.19 12.73 8.73
N VAL A 133 6.07 11.50 9.18
CA VAL A 133 5.73 10.37 8.32
C VAL A 133 4.43 9.78 8.85
N ALA A 134 3.49 9.56 7.94
CA ALA A 134 2.28 8.81 8.22
C ALA A 134 2.36 7.46 7.51
N TYR A 135 1.99 6.40 8.23
CA TYR A 135 1.95 5.05 7.69
C TYR A 135 0.56 4.45 7.87
N PHE A 136 -0.12 4.23 6.75
CA PHE A 136 -1.33 3.42 6.67
C PHE A 136 -0.90 1.96 6.53
N ALA A 137 -0.97 1.22 7.62
CA ALA A 137 -0.61 -0.19 7.64
C ALA A 137 -1.84 -1.05 7.31
N GLN A 138 -1.59 -2.21 6.72
CA GLN A 138 -2.64 -3.21 6.55
C GLN A 138 -3.24 -3.58 7.92
N HIS A 139 -4.57 -3.78 7.98
CA HIS A 139 -5.33 -4.14 9.19
C HIS A 139 -5.42 -3.08 10.30
N MET A 140 -4.96 -1.85 10.08
CA MET A 140 -5.07 -0.80 11.09
C MET A 140 -6.53 -0.47 11.48
N ILE A 141 -7.48 -0.66 10.55
CA ILE A 141 -8.94 -0.57 10.78
C ILE A 141 -9.39 -1.40 12.00
N GLU A 142 -8.75 -2.53 12.28
CA GLU A 142 -9.12 -3.45 13.36
C GLU A 142 -8.79 -2.89 14.75
N PHE A 143 -7.86 -1.92 14.83
CA PHE A 143 -7.47 -1.26 16.08
C PHE A 143 -8.29 0.00 16.39
N LEU A 144 -9.27 0.35 15.55
CA LEU A 144 -10.17 1.47 15.84
C LEU A 144 -11.04 1.15 17.06
N ASP A 145 -11.18 2.13 17.97
CA ASP A 145 -12.07 2.01 19.12
C ASP A 145 -13.53 2.01 18.66
N VAL A 146 -14.11 0.81 18.60
CA VAL A 146 -15.44 0.56 18.02
C VAL A 146 -16.58 1.18 18.83
N GLU A 147 -16.34 1.52 20.10
CA GLU A 147 -17.29 2.12 21.02
C GLU A 147 -17.22 3.65 21.03
N LYS A 148 -16.32 4.26 20.25
CA LYS A 148 -16.26 5.70 20.03
C LYS A 148 -16.82 6.09 18.67
N THR A 149 -17.15 7.36 18.54
CA THR A 149 -17.50 8.02 17.27
C THR A 149 -16.25 8.56 16.56
N PRO A 150 -16.26 8.74 15.23
CA PRO A 150 -15.20 9.44 14.50
C PRO A 150 -14.81 10.78 15.10
N TYR A 151 -15.81 11.56 15.55
CA TYR A 151 -15.58 12.85 16.19
C TYR A 151 -14.80 12.71 17.51
N GLU A 152 -15.20 11.78 18.39
CA GLU A 152 -14.51 11.56 19.67
C GLU A 152 -13.06 11.09 19.46
N ILE A 153 -12.85 10.16 18.52
CA ILE A 153 -11.50 9.67 18.19
C ILE A 153 -10.64 10.83 17.70
N LEU A 154 -11.08 11.57 16.69
CA LEU A 154 -10.27 12.63 16.11
C LEU A 154 -10.09 13.81 17.07
N SER A 155 -11.13 14.18 17.84
CA SER A 155 -11.05 15.23 18.85
C SER A 155 -10.03 14.91 19.94
N SER A 156 -9.99 13.65 20.41
CA SER A 156 -8.98 13.21 21.38
C SER A 156 -7.54 13.29 20.82
N LEU A 157 -7.41 13.10 19.51
CA LEU A 157 -6.16 13.18 18.76
C LEU A 157 -5.76 14.62 18.39
N MET A 158 -6.67 15.58 18.51
CA MET A 158 -6.48 17.00 18.19
C MET A 158 -6.96 17.89 19.35
N PRO A 159 -6.39 17.77 20.56
CA PRO A 159 -6.92 18.40 21.77
C PRO A 159 -6.90 19.94 21.75
N LYS A 160 -6.13 20.54 20.84
CA LYS A 160 -6.04 22.00 20.64
C LYS A 160 -7.00 22.53 19.57
N ALA A 161 -7.62 21.64 18.79
CA ALA A 161 -8.50 22.02 17.70
C ALA A 161 -9.91 22.33 18.22
N LYS A 162 -10.55 23.31 17.60
CA LYS A 162 -11.97 23.61 17.84
C LYS A 162 -12.84 22.50 17.26
N GLU A 163 -14.05 22.35 17.80
CA GLU A 163 -15.04 21.40 17.28
C GLU A 163 -15.26 21.56 15.76
N THR A 164 -15.36 22.80 15.28
CA THR A 164 -15.53 23.08 13.85
C THR A 164 -14.35 22.59 13.01
N GLU A 165 -13.13 22.66 13.52
CA GLU A 165 -11.93 22.20 12.82
C GLU A 165 -11.91 20.67 12.72
N VAL A 166 -12.26 19.97 13.80
CA VAL A 166 -12.38 18.51 13.82
C VAL A 166 -13.46 18.04 12.84
N ARG A 167 -14.63 18.67 12.86
CA ARG A 167 -15.74 18.34 11.94
C ARG A 167 -15.39 18.64 10.48
N ASN A 168 -14.72 19.77 10.22
CA ASN A 168 -14.26 20.10 8.87
C ASN A 168 -13.25 19.08 8.37
N HIS A 169 -12.30 18.65 9.22
CA HIS A 169 -11.33 17.63 8.86
C HIS A 169 -12.01 16.30 8.51
N LEU A 170 -12.93 15.80 9.35
CA LEU A 170 -13.72 14.60 9.02
C LEU A 170 -14.53 14.77 7.71
N GLY A 171 -15.03 15.97 7.48
CA GLY A 171 -15.78 16.30 6.27
C GLY A 171 -14.97 16.16 4.97
N ARG A 172 -13.65 16.39 5.03
CA ARG A 172 -12.71 16.18 3.90
C ARG A 172 -12.52 14.71 3.52
N PHE A 173 -13.03 13.79 4.32
CA PHE A 173 -13.03 12.33 4.08
C PHE A 173 -14.47 11.79 3.91
N GLY A 174 -15.46 12.69 3.72
CA GLY A 174 -16.86 12.31 3.57
C GLY A 174 -17.51 11.74 4.84
N LEU A 175 -16.97 12.04 6.03
CA LEU A 175 -17.55 11.69 7.33
C LEU A 175 -18.28 12.90 7.93
N GLN A 176 -19.28 13.41 7.22
CA GLN A 176 -20.05 14.59 7.60
C GLN A 176 -21.31 14.23 8.41
N ALA A 177 -21.86 15.23 9.10
CA ALA A 177 -23.16 15.18 9.79
C ALA A 177 -23.31 13.94 10.70
N GLU A 178 -24.30 13.07 10.42
CA GLU A 178 -24.63 11.89 11.22
C GLU A 178 -23.44 10.93 11.35
N LYS A 179 -22.64 10.75 10.29
CA LYS A 179 -21.52 9.79 10.30
C LYS A 179 -20.42 10.16 11.28
N ALA A 180 -20.23 11.46 11.56
CA ALA A 180 -19.24 11.91 12.54
C ALA A 180 -19.59 11.50 13.97
N VAL A 181 -20.87 11.26 14.25
CA VAL A 181 -21.40 10.91 15.58
C VAL A 181 -21.96 9.48 15.64
N THR A 182 -21.87 8.73 14.55
CA THR A 182 -22.18 7.29 14.53
C THR A 182 -21.02 6.51 15.14
N LEU A 183 -21.31 5.55 16.02
CA LEU A 183 -20.31 4.67 16.61
C LEU A 183 -19.55 3.91 15.51
N VAL A 184 -18.24 3.74 15.69
CA VAL A 184 -17.35 3.08 14.72
C VAL A 184 -17.80 1.65 14.42
N LYS A 185 -18.35 0.90 15.39
CA LYS A 185 -18.92 -0.43 15.12
C LYS A 185 -20.01 -0.45 14.05
N ASN A 186 -20.74 0.66 13.88
CA ASN A 186 -21.84 0.79 12.93
C ASN A 186 -21.41 1.40 11.58
N LEU A 187 -20.12 1.73 11.42
CA LEU A 187 -19.58 2.21 10.15
C LEU A 187 -19.28 1.05 9.20
N SER A 188 -19.45 1.29 7.90
CA SER A 188 -19.02 0.34 6.86
C SER A 188 -17.49 0.22 6.81
N GLY A 189 -16.97 -0.84 6.18
CA GLY A 189 -15.51 -1.00 6.00
C GLY A 189 -14.86 0.20 5.30
N GLY A 190 -15.51 0.73 4.25
CA GLY A 190 -15.03 1.93 3.55
C GLY A 190 -15.13 3.21 4.38
N GLU A 191 -16.13 3.35 5.25
CA GLU A 191 -16.21 4.47 6.20
C GLU A 191 -15.10 4.39 7.26
N LYS A 192 -14.77 3.20 7.73
CA LYS A 192 -13.65 2.98 8.66
C LYS A 192 -12.30 3.28 7.99
N ALA A 193 -12.09 2.85 6.75
CA ALA A 193 -10.90 3.17 5.98
C ALA A 193 -10.74 4.70 5.79
N ARG A 194 -11.86 5.40 5.51
CA ARG A 194 -11.88 6.87 5.43
C ARG A 194 -11.56 7.55 6.75
N LEU A 195 -12.08 7.04 7.86
CA LEU A 195 -11.74 7.51 9.20
C LEU A 195 -10.25 7.34 9.48
N GLU A 196 -9.70 6.18 9.15
CA GLU A 196 -8.28 5.91 9.38
C GLU A 196 -7.38 6.84 8.54
N LEU A 197 -7.69 7.02 7.25
CA LEU A 197 -7.01 8.00 6.40
C LEU A 197 -7.08 9.41 7.00
N SER A 198 -8.21 9.79 7.59
CA SER A 198 -8.35 11.09 8.28
C SER A 198 -7.46 11.19 9.52
N ILE A 199 -7.29 10.09 10.26
CA ILE A 199 -6.48 10.04 11.48
C ILE A 199 -5.00 10.20 11.14
N ILE A 200 -4.50 9.41 10.18
CA ILE A 200 -3.06 9.40 9.88
C ILE A 200 -2.59 10.68 9.19
N THR A 201 -3.48 11.38 8.50
CA THR A 201 -3.15 12.61 7.76
C THR A 201 -3.42 13.89 8.52
N LYS A 202 -4.02 13.82 9.73
CA LYS A 202 -4.40 15.00 10.53
C LYS A 202 -3.30 16.05 10.73
N ASP A 203 -2.03 15.60 10.79
CA ASP A 203 -0.87 16.45 11.09
C ASP A 203 -0.13 16.95 9.85
N ALA A 204 -0.71 16.78 8.65
CA ALA A 204 -0.11 17.12 7.36
C ALA A 204 1.30 16.50 7.22
N PRO A 205 1.41 15.16 7.06
CA PRO A 205 2.68 14.47 7.04
C PRO A 205 3.51 14.84 5.79
N HIS A 206 4.83 14.90 5.90
CA HIS A 206 5.69 15.15 4.75
C HIS A 206 5.83 13.93 3.84
N ILE A 207 5.68 12.72 4.40
CA ILE A 207 5.67 11.45 3.68
C ILE A 207 4.42 10.68 4.08
N LEU A 208 3.63 10.26 3.10
CA LEU A 208 2.48 9.38 3.27
C LEU A 208 2.80 8.00 2.68
N ILE A 209 2.88 7.00 3.54
CA ILE A 209 3.14 5.60 3.15
C ILE A 209 1.83 4.83 3.26
N LEU A 210 1.39 4.21 2.17
CA LEU A 210 0.12 3.50 2.07
C LEU A 210 0.33 2.04 1.69
N ASP A 211 0.01 1.11 2.60
CA ASP A 211 0.09 -0.34 2.40
C ASP A 211 -1.30 -0.93 2.18
N GLU A 212 -1.57 -1.32 0.94
CA GLU A 212 -2.87 -1.74 0.40
C GLU A 212 -4.04 -0.81 0.78
N PRO A 213 -3.97 0.49 0.44
CA PRO A 213 -4.95 1.48 0.89
C PRO A 213 -6.34 1.32 0.24
N THR A 214 -6.43 0.54 -0.84
CA THR A 214 -7.70 0.28 -1.52
C THR A 214 -8.49 -0.87 -0.91
N ASN A 215 -7.89 -1.62 0.02
CA ASN A 215 -8.59 -2.68 0.72
C ASN A 215 -9.80 -2.06 1.46
N HIS A 216 -10.98 -2.64 1.25
CA HIS A 216 -12.26 -2.17 1.81
C HIS A 216 -12.83 -0.87 1.23
N LEU A 217 -12.21 -0.26 0.20
CA LEU A 217 -12.77 0.88 -0.52
C LEU A 217 -13.60 0.43 -1.73
N ASP A 218 -14.75 1.07 -1.92
CA ASP A 218 -15.52 0.94 -3.15
C ASP A 218 -14.83 1.65 -4.33
N ILE A 219 -15.33 1.42 -5.55
CA ILE A 219 -14.74 1.97 -6.78
C ILE A 219 -14.66 3.49 -6.72
N ASP A 220 -15.72 4.14 -6.25
CA ASP A 220 -15.83 5.59 -6.17
C ASP A 220 -14.81 6.18 -5.18
N SER A 221 -14.62 5.55 -4.02
CA SER A 221 -13.61 5.94 -3.03
C SER A 221 -12.19 5.71 -3.53
N ARG A 222 -11.94 4.64 -4.31
CA ARG A 222 -10.62 4.38 -4.90
C ARG A 222 -10.23 5.45 -5.91
N GLU A 223 -11.18 5.89 -6.73
CA GLU A 223 -10.96 6.99 -7.68
C GLU A 223 -10.70 8.31 -6.93
N ALA A 224 -11.50 8.63 -5.92
CA ALA A 224 -11.31 9.83 -5.11
C ALA A 224 -9.98 9.83 -4.34
N LEU A 225 -9.55 8.67 -3.82
CA LEU A 225 -8.24 8.52 -3.18
C LEU A 225 -7.10 8.76 -4.18
N THR A 226 -7.19 8.18 -5.37
CA THR A 226 -6.21 8.37 -6.44
C THR A 226 -6.07 9.85 -6.81
N GLU A 227 -7.18 10.58 -6.90
CA GLU A 227 -7.18 12.02 -7.14
C GLU A 227 -6.50 12.80 -6.01
N ALA A 228 -6.86 12.51 -4.77
CA ALA A 228 -6.29 13.18 -3.61
C ALA A 228 -4.77 12.95 -3.46
N LEU A 229 -4.29 11.74 -3.77
CA LEU A 229 -2.85 11.43 -3.76
C LEU A 229 -2.09 12.18 -4.85
N ASN A 230 -2.69 12.41 -6.01
CA ASN A 230 -2.08 13.22 -7.06
C ASN A 230 -1.98 14.70 -6.64
N ASN A 231 -2.98 15.22 -5.94
CA ASN A 231 -3.02 16.60 -5.47
C ASN A 231 -2.21 16.86 -4.19
N TYR A 232 -1.69 15.81 -3.55
CA TYR A 232 -0.99 15.93 -2.28
C TYR A 232 0.40 16.57 -2.43
N GLU A 233 0.74 17.61 -1.67
CA GLU A 233 2.05 18.28 -1.83
C GLU A 233 3.21 17.63 -1.05
N GLY A 234 2.94 16.55 -0.31
CA GLY A 234 3.97 15.72 0.32
C GLY A 234 4.38 14.54 -0.55
N ALA A 235 5.38 13.78 -0.10
CA ALA A 235 5.82 12.58 -0.78
C ALA A 235 4.83 11.43 -0.55
N VAL A 236 4.61 10.60 -1.57
CA VAL A 236 3.70 9.45 -1.49
C VAL A 236 4.47 8.17 -1.80
N ILE A 237 4.32 7.16 -0.93
CA ILE A 237 4.86 5.82 -1.12
C ILE A 237 3.70 4.82 -1.10
N LEU A 238 3.48 4.12 -2.20
CA LEU A 238 2.45 3.10 -2.34
C LEU A 238 3.05 1.69 -2.27
N ILE A 239 2.46 0.83 -1.47
CA ILE A 239 2.62 -0.62 -1.55
C ILE A 239 1.22 -1.15 -1.90
N THR A 240 1.01 -1.56 -3.15
CA THR A 240 -0.28 -2.12 -3.55
C THR A 240 -0.16 -3.09 -4.71
N HIS A 241 -1.11 -4.01 -4.82
CA HIS A 241 -1.32 -4.83 -6.00
C HIS A 241 -2.18 -4.15 -7.08
N ASP A 242 -2.77 -2.97 -6.83
CA ASP A 242 -3.50 -2.19 -7.83
C ASP A 242 -2.57 -1.48 -8.81
N LEU A 243 -2.31 -2.16 -9.93
CA LEU A 243 -1.47 -1.65 -11.01
C LEU A 243 -2.02 -0.36 -11.62
N SER A 244 -3.33 -0.15 -11.62
CA SER A 244 -3.94 1.07 -12.17
C SER A 244 -3.67 2.27 -11.27
N MET A 245 -3.72 2.10 -9.94
CA MET A 245 -3.37 3.15 -8.99
C MET A 245 -1.87 3.46 -9.04
N ILE A 246 -1.01 2.44 -9.06
CA ILE A 246 0.45 2.63 -9.22
C ILE A 246 0.72 3.42 -10.49
N GLU A 247 0.08 3.02 -11.59
CA GLU A 247 0.17 3.74 -12.83
C GLU A 247 -0.34 5.17 -12.60
N LEU A 248 -1.54 5.45 -12.10
CA LEU A 248 -2.00 6.84 -12.04
C LEU A 248 -1.24 7.77 -11.08
N VAL A 249 -0.60 7.26 -10.03
CA VAL A 249 0.01 8.08 -8.96
C VAL A 249 1.54 8.08 -9.00
N SER A 250 2.18 6.97 -9.34
CA SER A 250 3.62 6.79 -9.11
C SER A 250 4.50 7.14 -10.32
N ASP A 251 5.63 7.77 -10.02
CA ASP A 251 6.65 8.24 -10.97
C ASP A 251 7.93 7.42 -10.91
N ARG A 252 8.18 6.80 -9.75
CA ARG A 252 9.35 5.96 -9.48
C ARG A 252 8.88 4.62 -8.94
N LEU A 253 9.62 3.58 -9.31
CA LEU A 253 9.35 2.22 -8.88
C LEU A 253 10.55 1.73 -8.06
N TRP A 254 10.30 1.21 -6.88
CA TRP A 254 11.31 0.56 -6.03
C TRP A 254 11.04 -0.93 -5.98
N LEU A 255 11.92 -1.72 -6.57
CA LEU A 255 11.81 -3.17 -6.59
C LEU A 255 12.47 -3.77 -5.36
N VAL A 256 11.68 -4.47 -4.56
CA VAL A 256 12.13 -5.27 -3.42
C VAL A 256 12.16 -6.74 -3.83
N GLU A 257 13.36 -7.28 -3.97
CA GLU A 257 13.58 -8.65 -4.40
C GLU A 257 14.93 -9.18 -3.91
N ASN A 258 15.00 -10.49 -3.67
CA ASN A 258 16.23 -11.21 -3.31
C ASN A 258 16.95 -10.56 -2.11
N GLY A 259 16.17 -10.05 -1.14
CA GLY A 259 16.67 -9.38 0.05
C GLY A 259 17.37 -8.06 -0.21
N SER A 260 17.02 -7.34 -1.27
CA SER A 260 17.53 -5.99 -1.57
C SER A 260 16.41 -5.07 -2.08
N CYS A 261 16.63 -3.76 -2.02
CA CYS A 261 15.73 -2.77 -2.62
C CYS A 261 16.53 -1.86 -3.57
N LYS A 262 16.05 -1.68 -4.80
CA LYS A 262 16.68 -0.85 -5.83
C LYS A 262 15.63 -0.08 -6.62
N GLU A 263 16.01 1.07 -7.17
CA GLU A 263 15.17 1.75 -8.15
C GLU A 263 15.06 0.89 -9.42
N PHE A 264 13.83 0.69 -9.88
CA PHE A 264 13.52 -0.07 -11.08
C PHE A 264 13.39 0.91 -12.26
N GLU A 265 14.24 0.71 -13.27
CA GLU A 265 14.34 1.61 -14.44
C GLU A 265 13.27 1.33 -15.51
N GLY A 266 12.48 0.26 -15.37
CA GLY A 266 11.39 -0.07 -16.27
C GLY A 266 10.09 0.68 -15.96
N SER A 267 9.12 0.54 -16.86
CA SER A 267 7.72 0.93 -16.68
C SER A 267 6.95 -0.13 -15.87
N ILE A 268 5.73 0.20 -15.46
CA ILE A 268 4.84 -0.78 -14.82
C ILE A 268 4.51 -1.95 -15.76
N ASP A 269 4.45 -1.71 -17.07
CA ASP A 269 4.21 -2.75 -18.07
C ASP A 269 5.42 -3.69 -18.19
N ASP A 270 6.66 -3.16 -18.17
CA ASP A 270 7.87 -3.99 -18.11
C ASP A 270 7.84 -4.89 -16.85
N TYR A 271 7.36 -4.37 -15.72
CA TYR A 271 7.22 -5.16 -14.50
C TYR A 271 6.11 -6.24 -14.60
N LYS A 272 4.97 -5.94 -15.24
CA LYS A 272 3.92 -6.94 -15.52
C LYS A 272 4.48 -8.11 -16.35
N GLU A 273 5.25 -7.82 -17.39
CA GLU A 273 5.89 -8.84 -18.21
C GLU A 273 6.85 -9.72 -17.39
N ILE A 274 7.62 -9.12 -16.47
CA ILE A 274 8.51 -9.87 -15.56
C ILE A 274 7.70 -10.82 -14.68
N ILE A 275 6.56 -10.39 -14.13
CA ILE A 275 5.70 -11.26 -13.31
C ILE A 275 5.12 -12.41 -14.14
N LEU A 276 4.59 -12.12 -15.34
CA LEU A 276 3.99 -13.12 -16.22
C LEU A 276 5.02 -14.18 -16.64
N ASN A 277 6.21 -13.76 -17.03
CA ASN A 277 7.29 -14.67 -17.42
C ASN A 277 7.82 -15.50 -16.23
N ARG A 278 7.76 -14.97 -15.00
CA ARG A 278 8.13 -15.73 -13.79
C ARG A 278 7.16 -16.86 -13.50
N ASN A 279 5.86 -16.62 -13.64
CA ASN A 279 4.85 -17.66 -13.46
C ASN A 279 5.05 -18.79 -14.47
N ASP A 280 5.35 -18.46 -15.73
CA ASP A 280 5.66 -19.44 -16.78
C ASP A 280 6.93 -20.25 -16.50
N ASP A 281 7.97 -19.61 -15.95
CA ASP A 281 9.24 -20.26 -15.60
C ASP A 281 9.12 -21.10 -14.32
N GLU A 282 8.28 -20.70 -13.36
CA GLU A 282 7.97 -21.49 -12.16
C GLU A 282 7.14 -22.71 -12.51
N GLU A 283 6.13 -22.59 -13.37
CA GLU A 283 5.38 -23.74 -13.90
C GLU A 283 6.26 -24.70 -14.71
N LYS A 284 7.20 -24.18 -15.50
CA LYS A 284 8.19 -25.01 -16.23
C LYS A 284 9.18 -25.66 -15.26
N LYS A 285 9.66 -24.95 -14.23
CA LYS A 285 10.56 -25.50 -13.21
C LYS A 285 9.88 -26.56 -12.34
N GLU A 286 8.59 -26.44 -12.05
CA GLU A 286 7.81 -27.48 -11.37
C GLU A 286 7.63 -28.74 -12.23
N LYS A 287 7.42 -28.57 -13.55
CA LYS A 287 7.36 -29.69 -14.50
C LYS A 287 8.71 -30.42 -14.60
N VAL A 288 9.83 -29.68 -14.65
CA VAL A 288 11.19 -30.26 -14.71
C VAL A 288 11.61 -30.89 -13.36
N LYS A 289 11.19 -30.34 -12.22
CA LYS A 289 11.46 -30.91 -10.89
C LYS A 289 10.71 -32.23 -10.62
N LYS A 290 9.61 -32.52 -11.33
CA LYS A 290 8.90 -33.81 -11.19
C LYS A 290 9.64 -34.99 -11.83
N GLU A 291 10.58 -34.76 -12.74
CA GLU A 291 11.28 -35.84 -13.47
C GLU A 291 12.64 -36.27 -12.89
N VAL A 292 13.23 -35.52 -11.96
CA VAL A 292 14.55 -35.88 -11.40
C VAL A 292 14.47 -36.13 -9.89
N LYS A 293 14.02 -37.34 -9.51
CA LYS A 293 14.17 -37.86 -8.14
C LYS A 293 15.42 -38.73 -8.04
N ILE A 294 16.47 -38.22 -7.40
CA ILE A 294 17.52 -39.03 -6.76
C ILE A 294 17.74 -38.49 -5.34
N LYS A 295 17.63 -39.40 -4.35
CA LYS A 295 17.94 -39.21 -2.92
C LYS A 295 19.38 -39.69 -2.65
N PRO A 296 20.14 -39.16 -1.64
CA PRO A 296 19.93 -39.61 -0.25
C PRO A 296 20.22 -38.64 0.93
N LYS A 297 19.50 -38.89 2.05
CA LYS A 297 19.79 -38.81 3.52
C LYS A 297 20.31 -37.47 4.15
N SER A 298 19.92 -36.98 5.34
CA SER A 298 19.38 -37.58 6.60
C SER A 298 18.78 -36.57 7.62
N LEU A 299 17.79 -37.03 8.42
CA LEU A 299 17.33 -36.68 9.80
C LEU A 299 16.55 -35.34 10.08
N PRO A 300 15.64 -35.31 11.08
CA PRO A 300 14.19 -35.54 10.96
C PRO A 300 13.37 -34.24 10.84
N LYS A 301 12.81 -33.97 9.64
CA LYS A 301 11.90 -32.84 9.32
C LYS A 301 10.42 -33.23 9.24
N ASN A 302 9.99 -34.26 9.97
CA ASN A 302 8.66 -34.86 9.73
C ASN A 302 7.48 -34.06 10.31
N THR A 303 7.74 -33.11 11.22
CA THR A 303 6.71 -32.24 11.82
C THR A 303 6.63 -30.90 11.08
N ILE A 304 7.77 -30.28 10.78
CA ILE A 304 7.82 -29.00 10.04
C ILE A 304 7.24 -29.16 8.63
N SER A 305 7.60 -30.23 7.90
CA SER A 305 7.03 -30.49 6.57
C SER A 305 5.55 -30.84 6.55
N LYS A 306 4.96 -31.19 7.71
CA LYS A 306 3.50 -31.36 7.84
C LYS A 306 2.83 -30.03 8.10
N VAL A 307 3.39 -29.21 8.98
CA VAL A 307 2.90 -27.85 9.26
C VAL A 307 2.98 -26.98 8.00
N GLU A 308 4.07 -27.07 7.23
CA GLU A 308 4.21 -26.36 5.94
C GLU A 308 3.13 -26.75 4.94
N LYS A 309 2.74 -28.04 4.89
CA LYS A 309 1.67 -28.51 4.02
C LYS A 309 0.29 -28.06 4.49
N GLU A 310 0.04 -28.08 5.80
CA GLU A 310 -1.23 -27.60 6.37
C GLU A 310 -1.40 -26.08 6.14
N ILE A 311 -0.32 -25.30 6.24
CA ILE A 311 -0.32 -23.87 5.89
C ILE A 311 -0.66 -23.67 4.41
N GLU A 312 0.01 -24.41 3.50
CA GLU A 312 -0.24 -24.30 2.06
C GLU A 312 -1.70 -24.68 1.68
N GLU A 313 -2.29 -25.66 2.36
CA GLU A 313 -3.69 -26.05 2.16
C GLU A 313 -4.68 -24.98 2.68
N LEU A 314 -4.38 -24.36 3.83
CA LEU A 314 -5.21 -23.29 4.39
C LEU A 314 -5.08 -21.97 3.60
N GLU A 315 -3.92 -21.67 3.02
CA GLU A 315 -3.75 -20.52 2.10
C GLU A 315 -4.60 -20.68 0.83
N LYS A 316 -4.64 -21.89 0.27
CA LYS A 316 -5.53 -22.21 -0.86
C LYS A 316 -7.00 -22.08 -0.48
N LEU A 317 -7.38 -22.60 0.69
CA LEU A 317 -8.75 -22.49 1.20
C LEU A 317 -9.15 -21.03 1.45
N LYS A 318 -8.26 -20.22 2.04
CA LYS A 318 -8.44 -18.78 2.25
C LYS A 318 -8.74 -18.08 0.92
N THR A 319 -7.92 -18.33 -0.10
CA THR A 319 -8.07 -17.71 -1.43
C THR A 319 -9.41 -18.08 -2.07
N MET A 320 -9.83 -19.35 -1.98
CA MET A 320 -11.12 -19.81 -2.48
C MET A 320 -12.33 -19.20 -1.74
N LEU A 321 -12.22 -19.03 -0.42
CA LEU A 321 -13.28 -18.42 0.40
C LEU A 321 -13.38 -16.91 0.13
N GLU A 322 -12.25 -16.25 -0.10
CA GLU A 322 -12.15 -14.84 -0.48
C GLU A 322 -12.80 -14.56 -1.85
N GLU A 323 -12.50 -15.40 -2.85
CA GLU A 323 -13.18 -15.33 -4.15
C GLU A 323 -14.71 -15.50 -4.01
N LYS A 324 -15.16 -16.44 -3.16
CA LYS A 324 -16.59 -16.66 -2.93
C LYS A 324 -17.27 -15.47 -2.24
N LEU A 325 -16.60 -14.86 -1.25
CA LEU A 325 -17.08 -13.65 -0.58
C LEU A 325 -17.11 -12.43 -1.50
N SER A 326 -16.21 -12.38 -2.49
CA SER A 326 -16.20 -11.31 -3.50
C SER A 326 -17.42 -11.35 -4.44
N ILE A 327 -18.00 -12.53 -4.65
CA ILE A 327 -19.15 -12.75 -5.55
C ILE A 327 -20.48 -12.58 -4.79
N SER A 328 -20.57 -13.02 -3.54
CA SER A 328 -21.77 -12.88 -2.72
C SER A 328 -21.45 -12.99 -1.23
N TYR A 329 -21.89 -12.01 -0.44
CA TYR A 329 -21.67 -12.00 1.00
C TYR A 329 -22.50 -13.09 1.69
N ASN A 330 -21.86 -13.92 2.51
CA ASN A 330 -22.50 -15.03 3.22
C ASN A 330 -21.86 -15.22 4.60
N ASP A 331 -22.66 -15.04 5.66
CA ASP A 331 -22.22 -15.12 7.06
C ASP A 331 -21.52 -16.44 7.40
N LYS A 332 -21.92 -17.56 6.78
CA LYS A 332 -21.26 -18.86 6.99
C LYS A 332 -19.88 -18.91 6.35
N ILE A 333 -19.73 -18.36 5.14
CA ILE A 333 -18.45 -18.30 4.41
C ILE A 333 -17.51 -17.30 5.10
N GLN A 334 -18.05 -16.21 5.63
CA GLN A 334 -17.30 -15.22 6.42
C GLN A 334 -16.76 -15.82 7.72
N ALA A 335 -17.58 -16.60 8.45
CA ALA A 335 -17.16 -17.30 9.65
C ALA A 335 -16.11 -18.40 9.35
N GLU A 336 -16.27 -19.11 8.23
CA GLU A 336 -15.30 -20.12 7.76
C GLU A 336 -13.97 -19.48 7.33
N TYR A 337 -14.02 -18.30 6.69
CA TYR A 337 -12.85 -17.50 6.34
C TYR A 337 -12.10 -17.01 7.58
N ALA A 338 -12.82 -16.48 8.58
CA ALA A 338 -12.22 -16.05 9.85
C ALA A 338 -11.55 -17.22 10.61
N ASN A 339 -12.20 -18.37 10.69
CA ASN A 339 -11.66 -19.58 11.32
C ASN A 339 -10.44 -20.14 10.55
N THR A 340 -10.45 -20.02 9.22
CA THR A 340 -9.31 -20.40 8.37
C THR A 340 -8.11 -19.51 8.67
N ILE A 341 -8.30 -18.20 8.84
CA ILE A 341 -7.24 -17.25 9.23
C ILE A 341 -6.70 -17.54 10.63
N GLU A 342 -7.58 -17.79 11.60
CA GLU A 342 -7.19 -18.10 12.98
C GLU A 342 -6.30 -19.36 13.05
N LYS A 343 -6.68 -20.42 12.33
CA LYS A 343 -5.87 -21.64 12.21
C LYS A 343 -4.55 -21.43 11.48
N LEU A 344 -4.53 -20.55 10.48
CA LEU A 344 -3.31 -20.21 9.74
C LEU A 344 -2.31 -19.50 10.67
N ASN A 345 -2.79 -18.56 11.48
CA ASN A 345 -1.99 -17.89 12.51
C ASN A 345 -1.47 -18.86 13.58
N GLU A 346 -2.31 -19.75 14.09
CA GLU A 346 -1.88 -20.78 15.07
C GLU A 346 -0.80 -21.72 14.50
N LEU A 347 -0.93 -22.12 13.22
CA LEU A 347 0.03 -22.97 12.54
C LEU A 347 1.32 -22.23 12.20
N GLU A 348 1.25 -20.94 11.88
CA GLU A 348 2.42 -20.07 11.70
C GLU A 348 3.18 -19.87 13.02
N GLU A 349 2.51 -19.64 14.14
CA GLU A 349 3.13 -19.59 15.47
C GLU A 349 3.76 -20.94 15.86
N LYS A 350 3.07 -22.04 15.56
CA LYS A 350 3.60 -23.40 15.77
C LYS A 350 4.80 -23.70 14.87
N TRP A 351 4.82 -23.18 13.64
CA TRP A 351 5.96 -23.28 12.74
C TRP A 351 7.14 -22.44 13.24
N LEU A 352 6.88 -21.24 13.78
CA LEU A 352 7.88 -20.35 14.38
C LEU A 352 8.54 -20.99 15.62
N THR A 353 7.75 -21.59 16.51
CA THR A 353 8.26 -22.29 17.70
C THR A 353 9.04 -23.57 17.35
N LEU A 354 8.62 -24.33 16.32
CA LEU A 354 9.32 -25.53 15.85
C LEU A 354 10.65 -25.21 15.13
N ASN A 355 10.78 -24.02 14.55
CA ASN A 355 12.02 -23.55 13.92
C ASN A 355 13.00 -22.84 14.89
N GLY A 356 12.72 -22.86 16.19
CA GLY A 356 13.65 -22.42 17.23
C GLY A 356 13.81 -20.90 17.29
N ALA A 357 12.71 -20.19 17.58
CA ALA A 357 12.74 -18.86 18.18
C ALA A 357 12.93 -18.95 19.71
#